data_AF-A0A4R3JTX9-F1
#
_entry.id   AF-A0A4R3JTX9-F1
#
_cell.length_a   1.000
_cell.length_b   1.000
_cell.length_c   1.000
_cell.angle_alpha   90.00
_cell.angle_beta   90.00
_cell.angle_gamma   90.00
#
_symmetry.space_group_name_H-M   'P 1'
#
loop_
_entity.id
_entity.type
_entity.pdbx_description
1 polymer ?
#
loop_
_entity_poly.entity_id
_entity_poly.type
_entity_poly.pdbx_seq_one_letter_code
_entity_poly.pdbx_strand_id
1 'polypeptide(L)'
;MPSVWPLLLVAAVSGAAGAGIAYSLEHRARQAEVAVLRAEMADQQAAAAQAAAARLSAAQAAEAAAVRTLHATKSRLAVTEKRLKESLYALPTAQSYGLSYAARGLLNARLSDADDMPARASEPDRAASESPADPGQSGVTEADLGGWIAGVIGAYDACRARIEAIRQWDEVTHGR
;
A
#
# COMPACT_ATOMS: atom_id res chain seq x y z
N MET A 1 50.84 25.34 81.35
CA MET A 1 50.43 25.35 79.94
C MET A 1 49.03 24.77 79.86
N PRO A 2 47.98 25.53 79.49
CA PRO A 2 46.64 24.98 79.39
C PRO A 2 46.57 23.96 78.24
N SER A 3 45.97 22.80 78.53
CA SER A 3 45.77 21.71 77.59
C SER A 3 44.90 22.17 76.42
N VAL A 4 45.41 22.06 75.19
CA VAL A 4 44.71 22.39 73.93
C VAL A 4 43.77 21.27 73.46
N TRP A 5 43.81 20.11 74.13
CA TRP A 5 43.03 18.92 73.79
C TRP A 5 41.50 19.12 73.75
N PRO A 6 40.85 19.78 74.74
CA PRO A 6 39.40 19.97 74.70
C PRO A 6 38.94 20.86 73.53
N LEU A 7 39.75 21.83 73.11
CA LEU A 7 39.44 22.69 71.96
C LEU A 7 39.47 21.90 70.64
N LEU A 8 40.41 20.97 70.50
CA LEU A 8 40.49 20.09 69.31
C LEU A 8 39.29 19.15 69.21
N LEU A 9 38.81 18.61 70.34
CA LEU A 9 37.62 17.76 70.35
C LEU A 9 36.35 18.53 69.96
N VAL A 10 36.18 19.75 70.47
CA VAL A 10 35.03 20.59 70.10
C VAL A 10 35.08 20.94 68.61
N ALA A 11 36.25 21.29 68.08
CA ALA A 11 36.40 21.58 66.65
C ALA A 11 36.09 20.34 65.77
N ALA A 12 36.57 19.16 66.16
CA ALA A 12 36.31 17.91 65.43
C ALA A 12 34.81 17.53 65.43
N VAL A 13 34.13 17.65 66.58
CA VAL A 13 32.69 17.35 66.70
C VAL A 13 31.86 18.36 65.91
N SER A 14 32.23 19.65 65.97
CA SER A 14 31.54 20.72 65.22
C SER A 14 31.67 20.54 63.71
N GLY A 15 32.87 20.17 63.22
CA GLY A 15 33.12 19.89 61.81
C GLY A 15 32.36 18.66 61.31
N ALA A 16 32.33 17.59 62.10
CA ALA A 16 31.60 16.37 61.75
C ALA A 16 30.07 16.59 61.69
N ALA A 17 29.51 17.36 62.64
CA ALA A 17 28.09 17.70 62.65
C ALA A 17 27.70 18.58 61.44
N GLY A 18 28.52 19.58 61.09
CA GLY A 18 28.30 20.43 59.92
C GLY A 18 28.34 19.67 58.60
N ALA A 19 29.31 18.74 58.44
CA ALA A 19 29.42 17.91 57.24
C ALA A 19 28.22 16.96 57.05
N GLY A 20 27.70 16.37 58.14
CA GLY A 20 26.51 15.52 58.08
C GLY A 20 25.25 16.26 57.63
N ILE A 21 25.05 17.48 58.13
CA ILE A 21 23.90 18.33 57.75
C ILE A 21 24.01 18.74 56.27
N ALA A 22 25.19 19.19 55.83
CA ALA A 22 25.41 19.58 54.44
C ALA A 22 25.16 18.42 53.46
N TYR A 23 25.66 17.22 53.75
CA TYR A 23 25.45 16.03 52.92
C TYR A 23 23.96 15.64 52.87
N SER A 24 23.23 15.76 53.98
CA SER A 24 21.80 15.44 54.01
C SER A 24 20.95 16.39 53.15
N LEU A 25 21.32 17.67 53.09
CA LEU A 25 20.63 18.67 52.27
C LEU A 25 20.91 18.45 50.78
N GLU A 26 22.16 18.20 50.42
CA GLU A 26 22.54 17.86 49.04
C GLU A 26 21.87 16.57 48.57
N HIS A 27 21.78 15.56 49.44
CA HIS A 27 21.09 14.31 49.13
C HIS A 27 19.60 14.53 48.85
N ARG A 28 18.92 15.36 49.65
CA ARG A 28 17.51 15.71 49.44
C ARG A 28 17.30 16.51 48.15
N ALA A 29 18.19 17.44 47.83
CA ALA A 29 18.13 18.19 46.58
C ALA A 29 18.24 17.25 45.37
N ARG A 30 19.23 16.35 45.37
CA ARG A 30 19.39 15.33 44.30
C ARG A 30 18.18 14.39 44.21
N GLN A 31 17.59 13.98 45.33
CA GLN A 31 16.37 13.17 45.32
C GLN A 31 15.18 13.91 44.71
N ALA A 32 15.03 15.21 45.00
CA ALA A 32 13.98 16.03 44.41
C ALA A 32 14.16 16.18 42.89
N GLU A 33 15.38 16.44 42.42
CA GLU A 33 15.71 16.50 40.98
C GLU A 33 15.38 15.18 40.27
N VAL A 34 15.76 14.04 40.86
CA VAL A 34 15.43 12.72 40.30
C VAL A 34 13.92 12.48 40.27
N ALA A 35 13.17 12.95 41.28
CA ALA A 35 11.71 12.84 41.27
C ALA A 35 11.07 13.66 40.16
N VAL A 36 11.54 14.89 39.92
CA VAL A 36 11.08 15.75 38.82
C VAL A 36 11.40 15.10 37.46
N LEU A 37 12.64 14.66 37.25
CA LEU A 37 13.03 14.00 35.99
C LEU A 37 12.21 12.74 35.71
N ARG A 38 11.88 11.95 36.75
CA ARG A 38 11.00 10.79 36.61
C ARG A 38 9.56 11.18 36.25
N ALA A 39 9.04 12.25 36.84
CA ALA A 39 7.71 12.76 36.51
C ALA A 39 7.66 13.24 35.05
N GLU A 40 8.66 14.03 34.62
CA GLU A 40 8.77 14.49 33.23
C GLU A 40 8.90 13.33 32.25
N MET A 41 9.69 12.30 32.56
CA MET A 41 9.77 11.09 31.74
C MET A 41 8.43 10.35 31.67
N ALA A 42 7.70 10.25 32.78
CA ALA A 42 6.38 9.61 32.78
C ALA A 42 5.38 10.38 31.90
N ASP A 43 5.39 11.71 31.97
CA ASP A 43 4.54 12.57 31.14
C ASP A 43 4.91 12.46 29.65
N GLN A 44 6.20 12.45 29.33
CA GLN A 44 6.68 12.24 27.95
C GLN A 44 6.28 10.86 27.41
N GLN A 45 6.39 9.80 28.23
CA GLN A 45 5.97 8.45 27.85
C GLN A 45 4.46 8.39 27.63
N ALA A 46 3.66 9.04 28.48
CA ALA A 46 2.22 9.12 28.32
C ALA A 46 1.83 9.86 27.03
N ALA A 47 2.46 10.99 26.76
CA ALA A 47 2.24 11.76 25.53
C ALA A 47 2.64 10.96 24.27
N ALA A 48 3.78 10.27 24.32
CA ALA A 48 4.24 9.40 23.23
C ALA A 48 3.28 8.22 22.99
N ALA A 49 2.78 7.59 24.06
CA ALA A 49 1.81 6.51 23.97
C ALA A 49 0.47 6.99 23.37
N GLN A 50 -0.01 8.16 23.77
CA GLN A 50 -1.22 8.76 23.20
C GLN A 50 -1.03 9.10 21.71
N ALA A 51 0.11 9.67 21.34
CA ALA A 51 0.43 9.95 19.93
C ALA A 51 0.52 8.68 19.09
N ALA A 52 1.13 7.61 19.63
CA ALA A 52 1.18 6.30 18.97
C ALA A 52 -0.22 5.68 18.81
N ALA A 53 -1.05 5.74 19.85
CA ALA A 53 -2.43 5.27 19.79
C ALA A 53 -3.27 6.03 18.76
N ALA A 54 -3.10 7.35 18.66
CA ALA A 54 -3.78 8.17 17.66
C ALA A 54 -3.34 7.83 16.22
N ARG A 55 -2.05 7.56 16.00
CA ARG A 55 -1.55 7.11 14.68
C ARG A 55 -2.11 5.74 14.31
N LEU A 56 -2.16 4.83 15.27
CA LEU A 56 -2.65 3.47 15.05
C LEU A 56 -4.16 3.46 14.78
N SER A 57 -4.95 4.26 15.48
CA SER A 57 -6.39 4.39 15.22
C SER A 57 -6.67 5.04 13.85
N ALA A 58 -5.88 6.04 13.45
CA ALA A 58 -5.97 6.63 12.12
C ALA A 58 -5.64 5.61 11.01
N ALA A 59 -4.60 4.80 11.21
CA ALA A 59 -4.24 3.72 10.28
C ALA A 59 -5.37 2.68 10.16
N GLN A 60 -5.94 2.23 11.28
CA GLN A 60 -7.07 1.30 11.28
C GLN A 60 -8.31 1.86 10.57
N ALA A 61 -8.60 3.15 10.74
CA ALA A 61 -9.70 3.81 10.04
C ALA A 61 -9.47 3.85 8.52
N ALA A 62 -8.24 4.11 8.09
CA ALA A 62 -7.85 4.09 6.68
C ALA A 62 -7.94 2.67 6.09
N GLU A 63 -7.47 1.65 6.81
CA GLU A 63 -7.61 0.24 6.41
C GLU A 63 -9.08 -0.15 6.25
N ALA A 64 -9.93 0.18 7.24
CA ALA A 64 -11.35 -0.10 7.17
C ALA A 64 -12.03 0.59 5.96
N ALA A 65 -11.59 1.81 5.61
CA ALA A 65 -12.06 2.49 4.42
C ALA A 65 -11.60 1.80 3.14
N ALA A 66 -10.33 1.41 3.04
CA ALA A 66 -9.77 0.69 1.90
C ALA A 66 -10.43 -0.68 1.68
N VAL A 67 -10.71 -1.41 2.76
CA VAL A 67 -11.44 -2.69 2.68
C VAL A 67 -12.85 -2.49 2.16
N ARG A 68 -13.57 -1.45 2.63
CA ARG A 68 -14.91 -1.13 2.13
C ARG A 68 -14.89 -0.77 0.64
N THR A 69 -13.93 0.04 0.18
CA THR A 69 -13.83 0.38 -1.24
C THR A 69 -13.49 -0.86 -2.08
N LEU A 70 -12.61 -1.73 -1.60
CA LEU A 70 -12.28 -3.00 -2.25
C LEU A 70 -13.50 -3.94 -2.35
N HIS A 71 -14.33 -4.02 -1.31
CA HIS A 71 -15.57 -4.80 -1.40
C HIS A 71 -16.57 -4.20 -2.39
N ALA A 72 -16.70 -2.87 -2.42
CA ALA A 72 -17.56 -2.18 -3.38
C ALA A 72 -17.07 -2.34 -4.83
N THR A 73 -15.76 -2.35 -5.08
CA THR A 73 -15.22 -2.61 -6.42
C THR A 73 -15.42 -4.07 -6.82
N LYS A 74 -15.18 -5.02 -5.91
CA LYS A 74 -15.45 -6.45 -6.17
C LYS A 74 -16.91 -6.72 -6.52
N SER A 75 -17.85 -6.13 -5.78
CA SER A 75 -19.28 -6.31 -6.07
C SER A 75 -19.66 -5.69 -7.42
N ARG A 76 -19.12 -4.51 -7.75
CA ARG A 76 -19.32 -3.87 -9.06
C ARG A 76 -18.76 -4.74 -10.19
N LEU A 77 -17.56 -5.29 -10.02
CA LEU A 77 -16.93 -6.17 -11.01
C LEU A 77 -17.76 -7.44 -11.23
N ALA A 78 -18.23 -8.09 -10.15
CA ALA A 78 -19.07 -9.27 -10.26
C ALA A 78 -20.40 -8.98 -11.01
N VAL A 79 -21.01 -7.82 -10.76
CA VAL A 79 -22.22 -7.39 -11.49
C VAL A 79 -21.91 -7.14 -12.97
N THR A 80 -20.79 -6.48 -13.27
CA THR A 80 -20.39 -6.25 -14.68
C THR A 80 -20.05 -7.54 -15.39
N GLU A 81 -19.39 -8.49 -14.73
CA GLU A 81 -19.07 -9.81 -15.28
C GLU A 81 -20.36 -10.58 -15.60
N LYS A 82 -21.32 -10.59 -14.68
CA LYS A 82 -22.63 -11.22 -14.90
C LYS A 82 -23.35 -10.59 -16.08
N ARG A 83 -23.40 -9.25 -16.15
CA ARG A 83 -24.01 -8.52 -17.28
C ARG A 83 -23.32 -8.84 -18.61
N LEU A 84 -21.99 -8.89 -18.62
CA LEU A 84 -21.22 -9.23 -19.82
C LEU A 84 -21.51 -10.66 -20.26
N LYS A 85 -21.53 -11.62 -19.34
CA LYS A 85 -21.91 -13.01 -19.61
C LYS A 85 -23.32 -13.09 -20.20
N GLU A 86 -24.29 -12.46 -19.54
CA GLU A 86 -25.68 -12.42 -20.02
C GLU A 86 -25.78 -11.79 -21.41
N SER A 87 -25.10 -10.66 -21.65
CA SER A 87 -25.07 -10.02 -22.97
C SER A 87 -24.44 -10.93 -24.03
N LEU A 88 -23.34 -11.61 -23.68
CA LEU A 88 -22.61 -12.51 -24.56
C LEU A 88 -23.45 -13.74 -24.95
N TYR A 89 -24.20 -14.31 -24.01
CA TYR A 89 -25.15 -15.39 -24.27
C TYR A 89 -26.41 -14.94 -25.00
N ALA A 90 -26.81 -13.67 -24.86
CA ALA A 90 -27.97 -13.12 -25.55
C ALA A 90 -27.69 -12.73 -27.01
N LEU A 91 -26.43 -12.65 -27.45
CA LEU A 91 -26.12 -12.40 -28.86
C LEU A 91 -26.54 -13.57 -29.74
N PRO A 92 -27.36 -13.35 -30.79
CA PRO A 92 -27.80 -14.41 -31.72
C PRO A 92 -26.64 -15.10 -32.47
N THR A 93 -25.47 -14.46 -32.52
CA THR A 93 -24.24 -14.96 -33.14
C THR A 93 -23.45 -15.91 -32.24
N ALA A 94 -23.74 -15.98 -30.93
CA ALA A 94 -23.05 -16.87 -30.00
C ALA A 94 -23.28 -18.37 -30.32
N GLN A 95 -24.37 -18.69 -31.03
CA GLN A 95 -24.70 -20.03 -31.50
C GLN A 95 -24.44 -20.26 -32.99
N SER A 96 -24.24 -19.21 -33.80
CA SER A 96 -24.22 -19.32 -35.27
C SER A 96 -22.92 -18.85 -35.93
N TYR A 97 -22.14 -17.96 -35.32
CA TYR A 97 -20.88 -17.45 -35.88
C TYR A 97 -19.84 -17.18 -34.78
N GLY A 98 -19.66 -18.16 -33.89
CA GLY A 98 -18.63 -18.12 -32.86
C GLY A 98 -17.29 -18.56 -33.43
N LEU A 99 -16.26 -17.73 -33.29
CA LEU A 99 -14.87 -18.17 -33.39
C LEU A 99 -14.74 -19.45 -32.55
N SER A 100 -14.41 -20.57 -33.19
CA SER A 100 -14.46 -21.89 -32.58
C SER A 100 -13.58 -21.95 -31.33
N TYR A 101 -13.87 -22.89 -30.43
CA TYR A 101 -13.04 -23.09 -29.24
C TYR A 101 -11.55 -23.29 -29.61
N ALA A 102 -11.30 -23.90 -30.77
CA ALA A 102 -9.96 -24.03 -31.37
C ALA A 102 -9.31 -22.68 -31.71
N ALA A 103 -10.04 -21.76 -32.34
CA ALA A 103 -9.52 -20.45 -32.68
C ALA A 103 -9.29 -19.56 -31.44
N ARG A 104 -10.09 -19.75 -30.38
CA ARG A 104 -9.79 -19.17 -29.06
C ARG A 104 -8.53 -19.76 -28.43
N GLY A 105 -8.29 -21.05 -28.61
CA GLY A 105 -7.05 -21.72 -28.20
C GLY A 105 -5.82 -21.17 -28.90
N LEU A 106 -5.91 -20.97 -30.23
CA LEU A 106 -4.82 -20.38 -31.03
C LEU A 106 -4.54 -18.92 -30.67
N LEU A 107 -5.58 -18.13 -30.37
CA LEU A 107 -5.43 -16.76 -29.90
C LEU A 107 -4.68 -16.73 -28.55
N ASN A 108 -5.08 -17.57 -27.60
CA ASN A 108 -4.42 -17.66 -26.29
C ASN A 108 -2.99 -18.21 -26.39
N ALA A 109 -2.72 -19.16 -27.31
CA ALA A 109 -1.38 -19.68 -27.55
C ALA A 109 -0.45 -18.59 -28.10
N ARG A 110 -0.90 -17.83 -29.09
CA ARG A 110 -0.13 -16.68 -29.63
C ARG A 110 0.06 -15.55 -28.63
N LEU A 111 -0.90 -15.35 -27.72
CA LEU A 111 -0.77 -14.39 -26.62
C LEU A 111 0.19 -14.88 -25.53
N SER A 112 0.42 -16.18 -25.43
CA SER A 112 1.35 -16.80 -24.47
C SER A 112 2.78 -16.88 -25.04
N ASP A 113 2.92 -17.03 -26.37
CA ASP A 113 4.21 -17.00 -27.08
C ASP A 113 4.73 -15.57 -27.32
N ALA A 114 3.89 -14.55 -27.10
CA ALA A 114 4.28 -13.15 -27.15
C ALA A 114 5.00 -12.77 -25.85
N ASP A 115 6.31 -13.00 -25.79
CA ASP A 115 7.22 -12.62 -24.68
C ASP A 115 7.23 -11.10 -24.39
N ASP A 116 6.62 -10.28 -25.25
CA ASP A 116 6.61 -8.81 -25.19
C ASP A 116 5.23 -8.22 -24.81
N MET A 117 4.40 -8.99 -24.08
CA MET A 117 3.21 -8.42 -23.45
C MET A 117 3.62 -7.57 -22.23
N PRO A 118 3.17 -6.31 -22.11
CA PRO A 118 3.42 -5.53 -20.90
C PRO A 118 2.85 -6.28 -19.68
N ALA A 119 3.67 -6.38 -18.63
CA ALA A 119 3.44 -7.24 -17.47
C ALA A 119 1.97 -7.22 -16.99
N ARG A 120 1.37 -8.42 -16.94
CA ARG A 120 0.02 -8.64 -16.43
C ARG A 120 -0.02 -8.19 -14.96
N ALA A 121 -0.99 -7.35 -14.60
CA ALA A 121 -1.29 -7.10 -13.19
C ALA A 121 -1.64 -8.44 -12.52
N SER A 122 -0.98 -8.74 -11.40
CA SER A 122 -0.97 -10.03 -10.72
C SER A 122 -2.37 -10.49 -10.33
N GLU A 123 -2.87 -11.60 -10.90
CA GLU A 123 -4.03 -12.33 -10.37
C GLU A 123 -3.92 -13.86 -10.61
N PRO A 124 -4.58 -14.68 -9.76
CA PRO A 124 -4.15 -16.03 -9.43
C PRO A 124 -4.62 -17.12 -10.40
N ASP A 125 -3.84 -18.18 -10.38
CA ASP A 125 -3.82 -19.42 -11.16
C ASP A 125 -5.19 -20.02 -11.54
N ARG A 126 -5.38 -20.38 -12.82
CA ARG A 126 -6.40 -21.36 -13.20
C ARG A 126 -6.13 -22.10 -14.53
N ALA A 127 -6.31 -23.41 -14.42
CA ALA A 127 -5.99 -24.50 -15.34
C ALA A 127 -6.72 -24.52 -16.70
N ALA A 128 -6.08 -25.22 -17.64
CA ALA A 128 -6.42 -25.40 -19.05
C ALA A 128 -7.60 -26.35 -19.34
N SER A 129 -8.26 -26.15 -20.49
CA SER A 129 -9.07 -27.17 -21.18
C SER A 129 -9.13 -26.91 -22.70
N GLU A 130 -9.29 -28.00 -23.46
CA GLU A 130 -8.97 -28.17 -24.89
C GLU A 130 -10.10 -27.92 -25.92
N SER A 131 -9.66 -27.66 -27.16
CA SER A 131 -10.24 -27.62 -28.54
C SER A 131 -11.43 -28.57 -28.85
N PRO A 132 -12.28 -28.38 -29.91
CA PRO A 132 -11.88 -28.49 -31.35
C PRO A 132 -12.73 -27.72 -32.42
N ALA A 133 -12.34 -27.86 -33.71
CA ALA A 133 -12.79 -27.23 -34.99
C ALA A 133 -13.99 -27.95 -35.70
N ASP A 134 -14.69 -27.46 -36.75
CA ASP A 134 -14.33 -27.38 -38.20
C ASP A 134 -15.57 -26.89 -39.09
N PRO A 135 -15.63 -26.92 -40.45
CA PRO A 135 -15.37 -25.84 -41.43
C PRO A 135 -16.57 -25.43 -42.34
N GLY A 136 -16.40 -24.33 -43.10
CA GLY A 136 -16.96 -24.21 -44.46
C GLY A 136 -17.76 -22.95 -44.79
N GLN A 137 -17.10 -21.83 -45.10
CA GLN A 137 -17.60 -20.82 -46.04
C GLN A 137 -16.51 -19.79 -46.38
N SER A 138 -16.45 -19.35 -47.64
CA SER A 138 -15.56 -18.31 -48.16
C SER A 138 -15.88 -16.93 -47.55
N GLY A 139 -15.61 -16.79 -46.26
CA GLY A 139 -15.66 -15.56 -45.49
C GLY A 139 -14.30 -14.87 -45.45
N VAL A 140 -14.29 -13.63 -44.95
CA VAL A 140 -13.13 -12.85 -44.50
C VAL A 140 -11.99 -13.80 -44.13
N THR A 141 -10.89 -13.77 -44.89
CA THR A 141 -9.80 -14.69 -44.63
C THR A 141 -9.21 -14.39 -43.26
N GLU A 142 -8.60 -15.37 -42.62
CA GLU A 142 -7.94 -15.18 -41.34
C GLU A 142 -6.87 -14.08 -41.41
N ALA A 143 -6.26 -13.90 -42.59
CA ALA A 143 -5.34 -12.81 -42.88
C ALA A 143 -6.03 -11.44 -42.87
N ASP A 144 -7.22 -11.32 -43.46
CA ASP A 144 -7.99 -10.06 -43.49
C ASP A 144 -8.45 -9.65 -42.08
N LEU A 145 -8.92 -10.62 -41.29
CA LEU A 145 -9.32 -10.39 -39.91
C LEU A 145 -8.12 -10.01 -39.04
N GLY A 146 -6.98 -10.71 -39.21
CA GLY A 146 -5.73 -10.40 -38.53
C GLY A 146 -5.23 -8.98 -38.85
N GLY A 147 -5.28 -8.59 -40.12
CA GLY A 147 -4.94 -7.23 -40.55
C GLY A 147 -5.85 -6.16 -39.95
N TRP A 148 -7.15 -6.41 -39.90
CA TRP A 148 -8.11 -5.47 -39.28
C TRP A 148 -7.86 -5.30 -37.77
N ILE A 149 -7.64 -6.39 -37.04
CA ILE A 149 -7.36 -6.36 -35.60
C ILE A 149 -6.08 -5.56 -35.32
N ALA A 150 -5.01 -5.82 -36.08
CA ALA A 150 -3.76 -5.07 -35.97
C ALA A 150 -3.97 -3.56 -36.22
N GLY A 151 -4.82 -3.22 -37.20
CA GLY A 151 -5.20 -1.83 -37.48
C GLY A 151 -5.95 -1.16 -36.32
N VAL A 152 -6.89 -1.85 -35.68
CA VAL A 152 -7.65 -1.32 -34.53
C VAL A 152 -6.73 -1.10 -33.33
N ILE A 153 -5.80 -2.03 -33.06
CA ILE A 153 -4.81 -1.88 -31.98
C ILE A 153 -3.93 -0.64 -32.23
N GLY A 154 -3.39 -0.49 -33.44
CA GLY A 154 -2.59 0.69 -33.79
C GLY A 154 -3.36 2.00 -33.68
N ALA A 155 -4.64 2.02 -34.04
CA ALA A 155 -5.50 3.21 -33.88
C ALA A 155 -5.74 3.56 -32.40
N TYR A 156 -5.92 2.55 -31.55
CA TYR A 156 -6.06 2.75 -30.11
C TYR A 156 -4.78 3.32 -29.47
N ASP A 157 -3.61 2.76 -29.80
CA ASP A 157 -2.32 3.22 -29.29
C ASP A 157 -2.02 4.66 -29.72
N ALA A 158 -2.35 5.02 -30.97
CA ALA A 158 -2.24 6.39 -31.45
C ALA A 158 -3.15 7.36 -30.66
N CYS A 159 -4.38 6.95 -30.33
CA CYS A 159 -5.29 7.75 -29.52
C CYS A 159 -4.73 7.95 -28.10
N ARG A 160 -4.22 6.88 -27.48
CA ARG A 160 -3.60 6.92 -26.16
C ARG A 160 -2.39 7.86 -26.14
N ALA A 161 -1.51 7.77 -27.14
CA ALA A 161 -0.34 8.63 -27.26
C ALA A 161 -0.71 10.12 -27.35
N ARG A 162 -1.81 10.45 -28.06
CA ARG A 162 -2.32 11.83 -28.13
C ARG A 162 -2.84 12.33 -26.79
N ILE A 163 -3.57 11.50 -26.05
CA ILE A 163 -4.05 11.86 -24.70
C ILE A 163 -2.87 12.10 -23.76
N GLU A 164 -1.84 11.26 -23.84
CA GLU A 164 -0.65 11.41 -23.01
C GLU A 164 0.13 12.68 -23.35
N ALA A 165 0.27 13.01 -24.64
CA ALA A 165 0.86 14.27 -25.06
C ALA A 165 0.10 15.50 -24.52
N ILE A 166 -1.23 15.43 -24.47
CA ILE A 166 -2.06 16.52 -23.88
C ILE A 166 -1.83 16.61 -22.37
N ARG A 167 -1.73 15.48 -21.65
CA ARG A 167 -1.44 15.46 -20.22
C ARG A 167 -0.07 16.06 -19.92
N GLN A 168 0.95 15.61 -20.64
CA GLN A 168 2.30 16.14 -20.49
C GLN A 168 2.36 17.64 -20.79
N TRP A 169 1.62 18.10 -21.81
CA TRP A 169 1.50 19.53 -22.07
C TRP A 169 0.83 20.27 -20.90
N ASP A 170 -0.27 19.74 -20.34
CA ASP A 170 -0.96 20.35 -19.19
C ASP A 170 -0.06 20.42 -17.94
N GLU A 171 0.72 19.37 -17.67
CA GLU A 171 1.72 19.35 -16.58
C GLU A 171 2.78 20.45 -16.78
N VAL A 172 3.31 20.60 -18.00
CA VAL A 172 4.34 21.61 -18.30
C VAL A 172 3.79 23.04 -18.26
N THR A 173 2.56 23.27 -18.74
CA THR A 173 2.01 24.64 -18.85
C THR A 173 1.23 25.10 -17.62
N HIS A 174 0.55 24.20 -16.91
CA HIS A 174 -0.35 24.53 -15.81
C HIS A 174 0.07 23.97 -14.46
N GLY A 175 1.14 23.15 -14.39
CA GLY A 175 1.78 22.73 -13.14
C GLY A 175 0.90 21.94 -12.18
N ARG A 176 -0.08 21.19 -12.70
CA ARG A 176 -0.85 20.22 -11.91
C ARG A 176 -0.11 18.90 -11.76
#